data_AF-A0A1Z5K8T3-F1
#
_entry.id   AF-A0A1Z5K8T3-F1
#
_cell.length_a   1.000
_cell.length_b   1.000
_cell.length_c   1.000
_cell.angle_alpha   90.00
_cell.angle_beta   90.00
_cell.angle_gamma   90.00
#
_symmetry.space_group_name_H-M   'P 1'
#
loop_
_entity.id
_entity.type
_entity.pdbx_description
1 polymer ?
#
loop_
_entity_poly.entity_id
_entity_poly.type
_entity_poly.pdbx_seq_one_letter_code
_entity_poly.pdbx_strand_id
1 'polypeptide(L)'
;MQKYVIHPSSSLSFNVLYIVLELLFIDSAFSFLIPRKHLRRSVCRHSTATTESLERTYGGIVYRTSVFNKEEYAIIAEDVARVGTLVAESPTSMAKRRRGAILPSNSRTVQLFRHGSLQQFVQQMTSSDYELSEEVPIEIRSYDQAGACMAWHSDDILYQDPPQVEIIWTLENTSDCQTMWKTTTGQVKSVETEKNSVIALRAGGPEHCVTSLKRGKRIILKCVYASKKATFVSQTQDAAQFQAVKTKKKKKR
;
A
#
# COMPACT_ATOMS: atom_id res chain seq x y z
N MET A 1 22.35 -40.23 48.32
CA MET A 1 23.75 -40.60 48.05
C MET A 1 24.27 -39.79 46.87
N GLN A 2 24.99 -38.71 47.17
CA GLN A 2 25.78 -37.91 46.22
C GLN A 2 27.06 -38.66 45.85
N LYS A 3 27.48 -38.57 44.59
CA LYS A 3 28.90 -38.60 44.23
C LYS A 3 29.16 -37.55 43.15
N TYR A 4 29.87 -36.50 43.57
CA TYR A 4 30.65 -35.59 42.75
C TYR A 4 31.94 -36.29 42.31
N VAL A 5 32.42 -36.01 41.10
CA VAL A 5 33.86 -36.01 40.79
C VAL A 5 34.15 -34.82 39.87
N ILE A 6 35.26 -34.15 40.18
CA ILE A 6 35.74 -32.84 39.72
C ILE A 6 36.81 -33.04 38.61
N HIS A 7 36.93 -32.02 37.74
CA HIS A 7 37.93 -31.78 36.67
C HIS A 7 39.42 -31.88 37.11
N PRO A 8 40.41 -31.88 36.18
CA PRO A 8 41.03 -30.61 35.70
C PRO A 8 41.58 -30.66 34.24
N SER A 9 41.43 -29.60 33.42
CA SER A 9 42.41 -28.51 33.11
C SER A 9 43.38 -28.79 31.95
N SER A 10 43.41 -27.87 30.96
CA SER A 10 44.61 -27.23 30.33
C SER A 10 44.19 -26.67 28.96
N SER A 11 43.94 -25.38 28.77
CA SER A 11 44.90 -24.29 28.47
C SER A 11 45.94 -24.63 27.40
N LEU A 12 45.88 -23.95 26.24
CA LEU A 12 46.99 -23.34 25.48
C LEU A 12 46.41 -22.82 24.13
N SER A 13 46.13 -21.52 23.97
CA SER A 13 46.98 -20.45 23.38
C SER A 13 47.58 -20.65 21.98
N PHE A 14 47.25 -19.65 21.13
CA PHE A 14 48.08 -18.92 20.15
C PHE A 14 48.26 -19.39 18.68
N ASN A 15 48.21 -18.33 17.83
CA ASN A 15 48.69 -18.13 16.44
C ASN A 15 47.78 -18.64 15.31
N VAL A 16 47.08 -17.77 14.57
CA VAL A 16 47.57 -16.79 13.56
C VAL A 16 48.41 -17.46 12.47
N LEU A 17 47.82 -17.71 11.29
CA LEU A 17 48.54 -17.59 10.03
C LEU A 17 47.60 -17.30 8.85
N TYR A 18 47.95 -16.23 8.15
CA TYR A 18 47.48 -15.78 6.84
C TYR A 18 47.60 -16.85 5.75
N ILE A 19 46.63 -16.93 4.83
CA ILE A 19 46.91 -17.18 3.41
C ILE A 19 46.01 -16.28 2.54
N VAL A 20 46.67 -15.37 1.83
CA VAL A 20 46.20 -14.58 0.69
C VAL A 20 46.25 -15.46 -0.55
N LEU A 21 45.26 -15.36 -1.43
CA LEU A 21 45.39 -15.81 -2.82
C LEU A 21 44.76 -14.77 -3.76
N GLU A 22 45.60 -13.82 -4.20
CA GLU A 22 45.46 -13.13 -5.47
C GLU A 22 45.98 -14.06 -6.58
N LEU A 23 45.26 -14.15 -7.69
CA LEU A 23 45.87 -14.46 -8.98
C LEU A 23 45.32 -13.52 -10.06
N LEU A 24 46.25 -12.69 -10.51
CA LEU A 24 46.20 -11.75 -11.61
C LEU A 24 45.96 -12.48 -12.94
N PHE A 25 45.09 -11.93 -13.80
CA PHE A 25 45.12 -12.21 -15.23
C PHE A 25 45.75 -11.01 -15.95
N ILE A 26 46.79 -11.33 -16.72
CA ILE A 26 47.74 -10.43 -17.38
C ILE A 26 47.15 -9.92 -18.71
N ASP A 27 47.27 -8.62 -18.93
CA ASP A 27 47.15 -7.95 -20.22
C ASP A 27 48.25 -8.42 -21.18
N SER A 28 47.87 -8.86 -22.39
CA SER A 28 48.79 -9.04 -23.50
C SER A 28 48.32 -8.24 -24.70
N ALA A 29 49.06 -7.18 -24.99
CA ALA A 29 48.99 -6.41 -26.22
C ALA A 29 49.44 -7.27 -27.41
N PHE A 30 48.64 -7.28 -28.48
CA PHE A 30 49.10 -7.69 -29.80
C PHE A 30 48.60 -6.66 -30.82
N SER A 31 49.54 -5.88 -31.35
CA SER A 31 49.33 -4.98 -32.48
C SER A 31 49.40 -5.78 -33.78
N PHE A 32 48.34 -5.79 -34.57
CA PHE A 32 48.44 -6.02 -36.01
C PHE A 32 47.48 -5.09 -36.77
N LEU A 33 47.98 -4.62 -37.90
CA LEU A 33 47.56 -3.45 -38.65
C LEU A 33 46.80 -3.91 -39.92
N ILE A 34 45.84 -3.07 -40.39
CA ILE A 34 45.22 -3.01 -41.76
C ILE A 34 43.99 -3.93 -42.03
N PRO A 35 42.92 -3.52 -42.79
CA PRO A 35 42.23 -2.23 -42.95
C PRO A 35 40.69 -2.29 -42.79
N ARG A 36 40.09 -1.10 -42.60
CA ARG A 36 38.64 -0.83 -42.55
C ARG A 36 37.85 -1.40 -43.73
N LYS A 37 36.78 -2.15 -43.43
CA LYS A 37 35.55 -2.22 -44.24
C LYS A 37 34.33 -2.12 -43.32
N HIS A 38 33.42 -1.22 -43.67
CA HIS A 38 32.21 -0.88 -42.93
C HIS A 38 31.32 -2.11 -42.65
N LEU A 39 31.23 -2.52 -41.39
CA LEU A 39 30.08 -3.24 -40.86
C LEU A 39 29.53 -2.45 -39.68
N ARG A 40 28.37 -1.80 -39.87
CA ARG A 40 27.58 -1.23 -38.77
C ARG A 40 27.05 -2.38 -37.92
N ARG A 41 27.81 -2.80 -36.91
CA ARG A 41 27.27 -3.58 -35.80
C ARG A 41 26.51 -2.61 -34.89
N SER A 42 25.19 -2.73 -34.91
CA SER A 42 24.33 -2.17 -33.86
C SER A 42 24.80 -2.77 -32.54
N VAL A 43 25.36 -1.93 -31.68
CA VAL A 43 25.65 -2.29 -30.30
C VAL A 43 24.29 -2.34 -29.61
N CYS A 44 23.78 -3.56 -29.46
CA CYS A 44 22.64 -3.83 -28.59
C CYS A 44 23.11 -3.59 -27.15
N ARG A 45 23.05 -2.32 -26.73
CA ARG A 45 23.18 -1.95 -25.32
C ARG A 45 22.08 -2.73 -24.60
N HIS A 46 22.50 -3.72 -23.83
CA HIS A 46 21.64 -4.34 -22.83
C HIS A 46 21.32 -3.23 -21.83
N SER A 47 20.21 -2.54 -22.10
CA SER A 47 19.55 -1.70 -21.11
C SER A 47 19.20 -2.64 -19.98
N THR A 48 19.95 -2.56 -18.89
CA THR A 48 19.51 -3.08 -17.61
C THR A 48 18.18 -2.43 -17.33
N ALA A 49 17.10 -3.18 -17.50
CA ALA A 49 15.75 -2.76 -17.15
C ALA A 49 15.73 -2.50 -15.64
N THR A 50 16.03 -1.26 -15.27
CA THR A 50 15.78 -0.74 -13.93
C THR A 50 14.28 -0.80 -13.73
N THR A 51 13.87 -1.47 -12.66
CA THR A 51 12.51 -1.52 -12.13
C THR A 51 12.08 -0.10 -11.72
N GLU A 52 11.78 0.76 -12.68
CA GLU A 52 11.09 2.04 -12.45
C GLU A 52 9.62 1.74 -12.16
N SER A 53 9.31 1.36 -10.90
CA SER A 53 7.93 1.49 -10.44
C SER A 53 7.65 2.98 -10.31
N LEU A 54 6.83 3.49 -11.23
CA LEU A 54 6.33 4.85 -11.36
C LEU A 54 5.68 5.38 -10.06
N GLU A 55 6.48 5.87 -9.12
CA GLU A 55 6.00 6.73 -8.06
C GLU A 55 5.90 8.15 -8.63
N ARG A 56 4.66 8.59 -8.89
CA ARG A 56 4.41 9.96 -9.35
C ARG A 56 3.66 10.72 -8.26
N THR A 57 4.33 11.71 -7.69
CA THR A 57 3.70 12.69 -6.81
C THR A 57 2.96 13.71 -7.68
N TYR A 58 1.64 13.67 -7.65
CA TYR A 58 0.77 14.57 -8.39
C TYR A 58 0.11 15.57 -7.44
N GLY A 59 0.82 16.63 -7.08
CA GLY A 59 0.23 17.78 -6.38
C GLY A 59 -0.51 17.40 -5.09
N GLY A 60 0.11 16.54 -4.26
CA GLY A 60 -0.43 16.13 -2.95
C GLY A 60 -0.94 14.69 -2.87
N ILE A 61 -1.00 13.97 -4.01
CA ILE A 61 -1.35 12.55 -4.08
C ILE A 61 -0.18 11.76 -4.66
N VAL A 62 0.03 10.54 -4.17
CA VAL A 62 0.89 9.52 -4.81
C VAL A 62 0.02 8.44 -5.42
N TYR A 63 0.27 8.11 -6.69
CA TYR A 63 -0.36 6.99 -7.38
C TYR A 63 0.70 5.97 -7.78
N ARG A 64 0.48 4.70 -7.42
CA ARG A 64 1.38 3.57 -7.76
C ARG A 64 0.58 2.36 -8.20
N THR A 65 0.99 1.71 -9.28
CA THR A 65 0.40 0.45 -9.75
C THR A 65 1.22 -0.74 -9.26
N SER A 66 0.59 -1.92 -9.27
CA SER A 66 1.23 -3.20 -8.91
C SER A 66 1.85 -3.22 -7.52
N VAL A 67 1.10 -2.78 -6.51
CA VAL A 67 1.61 -2.68 -5.12
C VAL A 67 1.75 -4.05 -4.45
N PHE A 68 0.79 -4.95 -4.65
CA PHE A 68 0.88 -6.32 -4.12
C PHE A 68 1.40 -7.30 -5.16
N ASN A 69 2.14 -8.32 -4.72
CA ASN A 69 2.44 -9.46 -5.58
C ASN A 69 1.18 -10.34 -5.81
N LYS A 70 1.29 -11.37 -6.64
CA LYS A 70 0.15 -12.20 -7.04
C LYS A 70 -0.44 -12.96 -5.85
N GLU A 71 0.41 -13.42 -4.95
CA GLU A 71 0.07 -14.20 -3.76
C GLU A 71 -0.71 -13.35 -2.76
N GLU A 72 -0.20 -12.16 -2.43
CA GLU A 72 -0.87 -11.19 -1.57
C GLU A 72 -2.20 -10.74 -2.18
N TYR A 73 -2.22 -10.41 -3.47
CA TYR A 73 -3.44 -10.03 -4.17
C TYR A 73 -4.52 -11.12 -4.06
N ALA A 74 -4.15 -12.38 -4.26
CA ALA A 74 -5.07 -13.50 -4.19
C ALA A 74 -5.67 -13.67 -2.78
N ILE A 75 -4.85 -13.55 -1.74
CA ILE A 75 -5.31 -13.59 -0.34
C ILE A 75 -6.31 -12.47 -0.05
N ILE A 76 -6.00 -11.25 -0.52
CA ILE A 76 -6.86 -10.10 -0.28
C ILE A 76 -8.19 -10.26 -1.01
N ALA A 77 -8.16 -10.68 -2.27
CA ALA A 77 -9.37 -10.95 -3.05
C ALA A 77 -10.26 -12.00 -2.36
N GLU A 78 -9.66 -13.05 -1.80
CA GLU A 78 -10.36 -14.13 -1.08
C GLU A 78 -11.02 -13.63 0.22
N ASP A 79 -10.32 -12.80 1.00
CA ASP A 79 -10.88 -12.18 2.23
C ASP A 79 -12.05 -11.25 1.90
N VAL A 80 -11.90 -10.41 0.87
CA VAL A 80 -12.95 -9.49 0.44
C VAL A 80 -14.19 -10.25 -0.05
N ALA A 81 -14.01 -11.35 -0.79
CA ALA A 81 -15.11 -12.21 -1.22
C ALA A 81 -15.87 -12.85 -0.05
N ARG A 82 -15.20 -13.09 1.09
CA ARG A 82 -15.82 -13.65 2.31
C ARG A 82 -16.62 -12.66 3.13
N VAL A 83 -16.45 -11.35 2.95
CA VAL A 83 -17.06 -10.32 3.80
C VAL A 83 -18.60 -10.25 3.64
N GLY A 84 -19.18 -11.05 2.75
CA GLY A 84 -20.63 -11.18 2.62
C GLY A 84 -21.27 -9.91 2.06
N THR A 85 -22.46 -9.58 2.54
CA THR A 85 -23.26 -8.48 1.96
C THR A 85 -22.72 -7.12 2.37
N LEU A 86 -22.31 -6.32 1.37
CA LEU A 86 -22.00 -4.90 1.55
C LEU A 86 -23.29 -4.09 1.78
N VAL A 87 -23.25 -3.18 2.76
CA VAL A 87 -24.40 -2.34 3.15
C VAL A 87 -24.32 -0.97 2.49
N ALA A 88 -25.47 -0.35 2.22
CA ALA A 88 -25.52 1.02 1.71
C ALA A 88 -25.00 2.00 2.76
N GLU A 89 -24.30 3.03 2.31
CA GLU A 89 -23.83 4.12 3.18
C GLU A 89 -24.97 4.97 3.73
N SER A 90 -24.71 5.62 4.87
CA SER A 90 -25.65 6.58 5.46
C SER A 90 -26.09 7.63 4.43
N PRO A 91 -27.39 8.03 4.41
CA PRO A 91 -27.87 9.12 3.55
C PRO A 91 -27.15 10.46 3.77
N THR A 92 -26.52 10.66 4.93
CA THR A 92 -25.73 11.86 5.25
C THR A 92 -24.31 11.81 4.70
N SER A 93 -23.89 10.69 4.11
CA SER A 93 -22.55 10.54 3.55
C SER A 93 -22.36 11.44 2.33
N MET A 94 -21.13 11.92 2.16
CA MET A 94 -20.69 12.59 0.93
C MET A 94 -20.68 11.67 -0.30
N ALA A 95 -20.64 10.35 -0.07
CA ALA A 95 -20.74 9.37 -1.14
C ALA A 95 -22.20 8.98 -1.38
N LYS A 96 -22.55 8.88 -2.66
CA LYS A 96 -23.90 8.50 -3.10
C LYS A 96 -23.85 7.09 -3.65
N ARG A 97 -24.84 6.27 -3.30
CA ARG A 97 -25.05 4.90 -3.83
C ARG A 97 -23.83 3.99 -3.75
N ARG A 98 -22.90 4.29 -2.83
CA ARG A 98 -21.76 3.45 -2.51
C ARG A 98 -22.18 2.46 -1.43
N ARG A 99 -21.66 1.24 -1.53
CA ARG A 99 -21.84 0.20 -0.52
C ARG A 99 -20.52 -0.11 0.13
N GLY A 100 -20.53 -0.59 1.36
CA GLY A 100 -19.30 -1.01 2.00
C GLY A 100 -19.51 -1.91 3.20
N ALA A 101 -18.39 -2.31 3.79
CA ALA A 101 -18.32 -3.13 4.98
C ALA A 101 -16.95 -2.90 5.66
N ILE A 102 -16.88 -3.17 6.96
CA ILE A 102 -15.61 -3.26 7.67
C ILE A 102 -15.02 -4.65 7.44
N LEU A 103 -13.75 -4.69 7.06
CA LEU A 103 -13.00 -5.93 6.96
C LEU A 103 -12.73 -6.47 8.38
N PRO A 104 -12.94 -7.79 8.65
CA PRO A 104 -12.65 -8.37 9.96
C PRO A 104 -11.21 -8.11 10.39
N SER A 105 -11.02 -7.64 11.63
CA SER A 105 -9.70 -7.27 12.18
C SER A 105 -8.73 -8.45 12.27
N ASN A 106 -9.25 -9.68 12.34
CA ASN A 106 -8.48 -10.92 12.34
C ASN A 106 -8.27 -11.54 10.95
N SER A 107 -8.62 -10.83 9.87
CA SER A 107 -8.41 -11.30 8.50
C SER A 107 -6.93 -11.34 8.11
N ARG A 108 -6.60 -12.18 7.13
CA ARG A 108 -5.23 -12.27 6.59
C ARG A 108 -4.81 -10.97 5.91
N THR A 109 -5.76 -10.27 5.30
CA THR A 109 -5.59 -8.97 4.66
C THR A 109 -5.13 -7.91 5.66
N VAL A 110 -5.68 -7.87 6.88
CA VAL A 110 -5.20 -6.93 7.92
C VAL A 110 -3.74 -7.20 8.26
N GLN A 111 -3.35 -8.47 8.37
CA GLN A 111 -1.95 -8.85 8.63
C GLN A 111 -1.03 -8.49 7.45
N LEU A 112 -1.49 -8.70 6.21
CA LEU A 112 -0.76 -8.29 5.01
C LEU A 112 -0.61 -6.76 4.91
N PHE A 113 -1.63 -6.00 5.29
CA PHE A 113 -1.53 -4.55 5.31
C PHE A 113 -0.52 -4.11 6.38
N ARG A 114 -0.50 -4.77 7.55
CA ARG A 114 0.42 -4.43 8.65
C ARG A 114 1.89 -4.80 8.36
N HIS A 115 2.15 -5.84 7.58
CA HIS A 115 3.50 -6.43 7.49
C HIS A 115 3.99 -6.71 6.06
N GLY A 116 3.12 -6.63 5.06
CA GLY A 116 3.41 -6.98 3.66
C GLY A 116 3.81 -5.79 2.79
N SER A 117 3.59 -5.94 1.49
CA SER A 117 4.06 -4.96 0.49
C SER A 117 3.50 -3.55 0.70
N LEU A 118 2.28 -3.42 1.23
CA LEU A 118 1.68 -2.10 1.46
C LEU A 118 2.36 -1.35 2.61
N GLN A 119 2.69 -2.02 3.72
CA GLN A 119 3.47 -1.43 4.82
C GLN A 119 4.83 -0.93 4.30
N GLN A 120 5.51 -1.75 3.50
CA GLN A 120 6.79 -1.38 2.90
C GLN A 120 6.67 -0.16 2.00
N PHE A 121 5.62 -0.12 1.15
CA PHE A 121 5.32 1.04 0.31
C PHE A 121 5.10 2.31 1.12
N VAL A 122 4.30 2.23 2.19
CA VAL A 122 4.02 3.40 3.04
C VAL A 122 5.32 3.90 3.69
N GLN A 123 6.12 3.00 4.27
CA GLN A 123 7.38 3.38 4.92
C GLN A 123 8.41 3.98 3.95
N GLN A 124 8.42 3.54 2.69
CA GLN A 124 9.25 4.13 1.64
C GLN A 124 8.82 5.57 1.31
N MET A 125 7.51 5.84 1.27
CA MET A 125 6.97 7.15 0.94
C MET A 125 7.01 8.14 2.11
N THR A 126 6.92 7.65 3.34
CA THR A 126 6.87 8.48 4.55
C THR A 126 8.16 8.34 5.36
N SER A 127 8.18 7.42 6.31
CA SER A 127 9.23 7.12 7.28
C SER A 127 8.90 5.78 7.94
N SER A 128 9.89 5.10 8.51
CA SER A 128 9.71 3.75 9.10
C SER A 128 8.80 3.72 10.33
N ASP A 129 8.40 4.87 10.86
CA ASP A 129 7.55 5.02 12.05
C ASP A 129 6.05 5.07 11.74
N TYR A 130 5.62 5.02 10.47
CA TYR A 130 4.21 4.90 10.11
C TYR A 130 3.76 3.45 10.15
N GLU A 131 2.63 3.19 10.79
CA GLU A 131 2.02 1.86 10.92
C GLU A 131 0.52 1.93 10.62
N LEU A 132 -0.03 0.79 10.18
CA LEU A 132 -1.47 0.62 10.03
C LEU A 132 -2.17 0.98 11.34
N SER A 133 -3.14 1.89 11.27
CA SER A 133 -3.93 2.34 12.42
C SER A 133 -4.71 1.18 13.05
N GLU A 134 -4.70 1.11 14.38
CA GLU A 134 -5.54 0.19 15.16
C GLU A 134 -6.90 0.80 15.51
N GLU A 135 -7.01 2.12 15.45
CA GLU A 135 -8.22 2.89 15.80
C GLU A 135 -9.20 2.98 14.62
N VAL A 136 -8.68 2.96 13.39
CA VAL A 136 -9.47 3.11 12.16
C VAL A 136 -9.53 1.77 11.42
N PRO A 137 -10.72 1.17 11.24
CA PRO A 137 -10.83 -0.11 10.56
C PRO A 137 -10.50 0.02 9.07
N ILE A 138 -10.09 -1.11 8.48
CA ILE A 138 -10.03 -1.22 7.02
C ILE A 138 -11.45 -1.34 6.47
N GLU A 139 -11.82 -0.47 5.55
CA GLU A 139 -13.12 -0.45 4.91
C GLU A 139 -13.05 -0.99 3.49
N ILE A 140 -13.98 -1.88 3.15
CA ILE A 140 -14.25 -2.28 1.78
C ILE A 140 -15.33 -1.36 1.25
N ARG A 141 -15.10 -0.73 0.10
CA ARG A 141 -16.07 0.14 -0.55
C ARG A 141 -16.28 -0.31 -2.00
N SER A 142 -17.53 -0.43 -2.40
CA SER A 142 -17.96 -0.86 -3.73
C SER A 142 -18.78 0.23 -4.41
N TYR A 143 -18.36 0.56 -5.63
CA TYR A 143 -19.11 1.32 -6.61
C TYR A 143 -19.64 0.33 -7.64
N ASP A 144 -20.87 -0.12 -7.46
CA ASP A 144 -21.52 -1.11 -8.34
C ASP A 144 -22.96 -0.74 -8.72
N GLN A 145 -23.40 0.45 -8.30
CA GLN A 145 -24.69 1.01 -8.67
C GLN A 145 -24.49 2.19 -9.60
N ALA A 146 -25.28 2.25 -10.68
CA ALA A 146 -25.28 3.42 -11.55
C ALA A 146 -25.58 4.69 -10.74
N GLY A 147 -24.78 5.73 -10.94
CA GLY A 147 -24.82 6.95 -10.15
C GLY A 147 -23.97 6.92 -8.88
N ALA A 148 -23.26 5.82 -8.58
CA ALA A 148 -22.35 5.78 -7.45
C ALA A 148 -21.21 6.78 -7.64
N CYS A 149 -20.99 7.67 -6.67
CA CYS A 149 -20.04 8.76 -6.77
C CYS A 149 -19.59 9.25 -5.39
N MET A 150 -18.64 10.19 -5.36
CA MET A 150 -18.26 10.90 -4.15
C MET A 150 -18.03 12.38 -4.48
N ALA A 151 -18.64 13.28 -3.71
CA ALA A 151 -18.47 14.71 -3.89
C ALA A 151 -17.02 15.17 -3.60
N TRP A 152 -16.68 16.39 -4.03
CA TRP A 152 -15.41 17.03 -3.66
C TRP A 152 -15.32 17.19 -2.15
N HIS A 153 -14.19 16.76 -1.58
CA HIS A 153 -13.91 16.80 -0.14
C HIS A 153 -12.41 16.64 0.13
N SER A 154 -12.00 16.94 1.36
CA SER A 154 -10.72 16.49 1.92
C SER A 154 -11.01 15.48 3.02
N ASP A 155 -10.13 14.49 3.21
CA ASP A 155 -10.27 13.53 4.30
C ASP A 155 -10.06 14.21 5.66
N ASP A 156 -10.85 13.79 6.66
CA ASP A 156 -10.76 14.24 8.05
C ASP A 156 -9.37 13.95 8.64
N ILE A 157 -8.85 14.88 9.44
CA ILE A 157 -7.63 14.66 10.22
C ILE A 157 -8.00 13.93 11.52
N LEU A 158 -7.69 12.63 11.59
CA LEU A 158 -7.99 11.77 12.74
C LEU A 158 -6.81 11.66 13.70
N TYR A 159 -5.61 11.90 13.19
CA TYR A 159 -4.36 11.91 13.96
C TYR A 159 -3.73 13.31 13.88
N GLN A 160 -3.23 13.82 15.01
CA GLN A 160 -2.48 15.07 15.07
C GLN A 160 -1.00 14.82 15.36
N ASP A 161 -0.15 15.71 14.84
CA ASP A 161 1.28 15.75 15.11
C ASP A 161 2.05 14.43 14.88
N PRO A 162 2.07 13.89 13.64
CA PRO A 162 1.52 14.43 12.39
C PRO A 162 0.18 13.81 11.91
N PRO A 163 -0.51 14.43 10.93
CA PRO A 163 -1.66 13.83 10.25
C PRO A 163 -1.38 12.49 9.59
N GLN A 164 -2.40 11.64 9.58
CA GLN A 164 -2.32 10.31 8.99
C GLN A 164 -2.17 10.34 7.46
N VAL A 165 -1.75 9.20 6.90
CA VAL A 165 -1.83 8.92 5.47
C VAL A 165 -3.02 8.00 5.21
N GLU A 166 -3.88 8.45 4.31
CA GLU A 166 -5.02 7.70 3.79
C GLU A 166 -4.55 6.89 2.58
N ILE A 167 -4.83 5.59 2.61
CA ILE A 167 -4.51 4.65 1.54
C ILE A 167 -5.80 4.15 0.93
N ILE A 168 -5.96 4.36 -0.37
CA ILE A 168 -7.04 3.83 -1.17
C ILE A 168 -6.43 2.83 -2.16
N TRP A 169 -6.58 1.55 -1.85
CA TRP A 169 -6.14 0.48 -2.74
C TRP A 169 -7.29 -0.04 -3.60
N THR A 170 -7.07 -0.17 -4.90
CA THR A 170 -8.06 -0.64 -5.86
C THR A 170 -7.87 -2.13 -6.11
N LEU A 171 -8.79 -2.95 -5.59
CA LEU A 171 -8.80 -4.40 -5.82
C LEU A 171 -9.18 -4.72 -7.26
N GLU A 172 -10.28 -4.14 -7.71
CA GLU A 172 -10.87 -4.36 -9.03
C GLU A 172 -11.42 -3.03 -9.56
N ASN A 173 -11.19 -2.75 -10.84
CA ASN A 173 -11.85 -1.65 -11.52
C ASN A 173 -12.14 -2.04 -12.97
N THR A 174 -13.43 -2.14 -13.28
CA THR A 174 -13.98 -2.28 -14.63
C THR A 174 -14.92 -1.11 -14.95
N SER A 175 -15.00 -0.11 -14.06
CA SER A 175 -15.89 1.03 -14.24
C SER A 175 -15.26 2.17 -15.02
N ASP A 176 -16.11 3.12 -15.43
CA ASP A 176 -15.69 4.39 -16.02
C ASP A 176 -15.51 5.51 -14.96
N CYS A 177 -15.40 5.13 -13.69
CA CYS A 177 -15.17 6.08 -12.61
C CYS A 177 -13.74 6.59 -12.63
N GLN A 178 -13.59 7.90 -12.45
CA GLN A 178 -12.30 8.54 -12.25
C GLN A 178 -12.22 9.09 -10.84
N THR A 179 -11.09 8.89 -10.18
CA THR A 179 -10.72 9.69 -9.01
C THR A 179 -10.10 10.98 -9.53
N MET A 180 -10.62 12.13 -9.08
CA MET A 180 -10.13 13.47 -9.45
C MET A 180 -9.63 14.19 -8.21
N TRP A 181 -8.61 15.04 -8.36
CA TRP A 181 -8.08 15.86 -7.27
C TRP A 181 -7.59 17.21 -7.77
N LYS A 182 -7.62 18.21 -6.88
CA LYS A 182 -7.02 19.51 -7.11
C LYS A 182 -5.58 19.51 -6.60
N THR A 183 -4.67 19.87 -7.48
CA THR A 183 -3.26 20.09 -7.11
C THR A 183 -3.09 21.40 -6.33
N THR A 184 -1.90 21.63 -5.78
CA THR A 184 -1.56 22.87 -5.07
C THR A 184 -1.69 24.14 -5.93
N THR A 185 -1.65 24.02 -7.26
CA THR A 185 -1.85 25.15 -8.19
C THR A 185 -3.32 25.33 -8.60
N GLY A 186 -4.24 24.53 -8.06
CA GLY A 186 -5.65 24.51 -8.43
C GLY A 186 -5.96 23.73 -9.71
N GLN A 187 -4.95 23.17 -10.40
CA GLN A 187 -5.19 22.30 -11.56
C GLN A 187 -5.88 21.01 -11.12
N VAL A 188 -6.96 20.65 -11.83
CA VAL A 188 -7.63 19.36 -11.65
C VAL A 188 -6.89 18.27 -12.42
N LYS A 189 -6.55 17.19 -11.72
CA LYS A 189 -6.02 15.95 -12.29
C LYS A 189 -7.04 14.83 -12.10
N SER A 190 -6.94 13.79 -12.90
CA SER A 190 -7.80 12.61 -12.79
C SER A 190 -7.06 11.34 -13.16
N VAL A 191 -7.55 10.22 -12.63
CA VAL A 191 -7.09 8.88 -12.97
C VAL A 191 -8.24 7.89 -12.91
N GLU A 192 -8.34 7.03 -13.91
CA GLU A 192 -9.08 5.78 -13.82
C GLU A 192 -8.14 4.76 -13.19
N THR A 193 -8.38 4.37 -11.94
CA THR A 193 -7.44 3.53 -11.20
C THR A 193 -7.38 2.13 -11.77
N GLU A 194 -6.16 1.61 -11.97
CA GLU A 194 -5.98 0.22 -12.38
C GLU A 194 -6.26 -0.74 -11.22
N LYS A 195 -6.55 -2.01 -11.53
CA LYS A 195 -6.51 -3.06 -10.51
C LYS A 195 -5.12 -3.14 -9.87
N ASN A 196 -5.07 -3.48 -8.59
CA ASN A 196 -3.84 -3.54 -7.81
C ASN A 196 -3.05 -2.20 -7.78
N SER A 197 -3.75 -1.06 -7.83
CA SER A 197 -3.14 0.27 -7.70
C SER A 197 -3.51 0.94 -6.38
N VAL A 198 -2.62 1.79 -5.88
CA VAL A 198 -2.81 2.60 -4.68
C VAL A 198 -2.87 4.08 -5.06
N ILE A 199 -3.82 4.78 -4.46
CA ILE A 199 -3.79 6.22 -4.24
C ILE A 199 -3.46 6.45 -2.76
N ALA A 200 -2.41 7.22 -2.49
CA ALA A 200 -2.01 7.62 -1.14
C ALA A 200 -2.01 9.14 -1.02
N LEU A 201 -2.54 9.66 0.07
CA LEU A 201 -2.58 11.09 0.34
C LEU A 201 -2.55 11.36 1.84
N ARG A 202 -2.04 12.52 2.25
CA ARG A 202 -2.11 12.95 3.64
C ARG A 202 -3.52 13.46 3.96
N ALA A 203 -4.05 13.10 5.11
CA ALA A 203 -5.32 13.64 5.60
C ALA A 203 -5.26 15.17 5.76
N GLY A 204 -6.39 15.84 5.53
CA GLY A 204 -6.45 17.30 5.36
C GLY A 204 -5.73 17.80 4.11
N GLY A 205 -5.26 16.91 3.24
CA GLY A 205 -4.55 17.22 2.01
C GLY A 205 -5.48 17.58 0.84
N PRO A 206 -5.12 17.17 -0.40
CA PRO A 206 -5.78 17.66 -1.60
C PRO A 206 -7.25 17.30 -1.63
N GLU A 207 -8.07 18.29 -2.00
CA GLU A 207 -9.49 18.09 -2.25
C GLU A 207 -9.68 17.15 -3.45
N HIS A 208 -10.49 16.12 -3.28
CA HIS A 208 -10.67 15.06 -4.26
C HIS A 208 -12.11 14.55 -4.32
N CYS A 209 -12.45 13.88 -5.42
CA CYS A 209 -13.79 13.35 -5.66
C CYS A 209 -13.73 12.07 -6.52
N VAL A 210 -14.88 11.41 -6.67
CA VAL A 210 -15.04 10.27 -7.60
C VAL A 210 -16.21 10.56 -8.52
N THR A 211 -15.97 10.50 -9.83
CA THR A 211 -17.01 10.72 -10.84
C THR A 211 -18.12 9.68 -10.76
N SER A 212 -19.31 10.08 -11.21
CA SER A 212 -20.47 9.21 -11.22
C SER A 212 -20.28 7.99 -12.12
N LEU A 213 -20.47 6.80 -11.55
CA LEU A 213 -20.43 5.52 -12.24
C LEU A 213 -21.56 5.46 -13.28
N LYS A 214 -21.22 5.19 -14.53
CA LYS A 214 -22.22 4.91 -15.59
C LYS A 214 -22.23 3.44 -15.96
N ARG A 215 -21.08 2.77 -15.90
CA ARG A 215 -20.93 1.34 -16.22
C ARG A 215 -19.84 0.67 -15.39
N GLY A 216 -19.86 -0.67 -15.39
CA GLY A 216 -18.85 -1.48 -14.73
C GLY A 216 -18.92 -1.43 -13.20
N LYS A 217 -17.83 -1.80 -12.54
CA LYS A 217 -17.73 -1.89 -11.09
C LYS A 217 -16.33 -1.52 -10.60
N ARG A 218 -16.25 -0.89 -9.44
CA ARG A 218 -14.99 -0.63 -8.73
C ARG A 218 -15.07 -1.07 -7.29
N ILE A 219 -14.10 -1.85 -6.83
CA ILE A 219 -13.94 -2.25 -5.43
C ILE A 219 -12.61 -1.70 -4.92
N ILE A 220 -12.67 -0.97 -3.81
CA ILE A 220 -11.50 -0.42 -3.13
C ILE A 220 -11.47 -0.87 -1.67
N LEU A 221 -10.27 -0.91 -1.10
CA LEU A 221 -10.05 -0.95 0.33
C LEU A 221 -9.46 0.40 0.76
N LYS A 222 -10.06 1.02 1.78
CA LYS A 222 -9.56 2.24 2.42
C LYS A 222 -8.98 1.88 3.79
N CYS A 223 -7.77 2.35 4.08
CA CYS A 223 -7.16 2.20 5.39
C CYS A 223 -6.27 3.40 5.72
N VAL A 224 -5.90 3.51 7.00
CA VAL A 224 -5.11 4.61 7.55
C VAL A 224 -3.77 4.10 8.04
N TYR A 225 -2.70 4.82 7.73
CA TYR A 225 -1.40 4.68 8.38
C TYR A 225 -1.08 5.94 9.16
N ALA A 226 -0.67 5.79 10.41
CA ALA A 226 -0.33 6.89 11.30
C ALA A 226 1.10 6.72 11.83
N SER A 227 1.77 7.84 12.09
CA SER A 227 3.05 7.80 12.82
C SER A 227 2.81 7.32 14.24
N LYS A 228 3.73 6.51 14.78
CA LYS A 228 3.77 6.12 16.20
C LYS A 228 3.75 7.30 17.19
N LYS A 229 4.15 8.48 16.72
CA LYS A 229 4.19 9.71 17.53
C LYS A 229 2.89 10.50 17.47
N ALA A 230 2.02 10.17 16.51
CA ALA A 230 0.79 10.89 16.30
C ALA A 230 -0.24 10.56 17.40
N THR A 231 -1.03 11.56 17.76
CA THR A 231 -2.12 11.41 18.74
C THR A 231 -3.44 11.24 18.01
N PHE A 232 -4.19 10.19 18.33
CA PHE A 232 -5.55 10.03 17.82
C PHE A 232 -6.49 11.00 18.54
N VAL A 233 -7.21 11.84 17.79
CA VAL A 233 -7.94 13.00 18.35
C VAL A 233 -9.45 12.95 18.18
N SER A 234 -10.02 12.03 17.41
CA SER A 234 -11.47 11.99 17.23
C SER A 234 -12.02 10.70 16.64
N GLN A 235 -13.19 10.29 17.14
CA GLN A 235 -14.19 9.54 16.37
C GLN A 235 -15.10 10.56 15.67
N THR A 236 -14.77 10.99 14.45
CA THR A 236 -15.73 11.75 13.64
C THR A 236 -16.95 10.88 13.32
N GLN A 237 -18.09 11.50 13.01
CA GLN A 237 -19.39 10.81 12.78
C GLN A 237 -19.32 9.73 11.69
N ASP A 238 -18.30 9.77 10.83
CA ASP A 238 -18.10 8.83 9.72
C ASP A 238 -17.37 7.54 10.12
N ALA A 239 -16.68 7.49 11.26
CA ALA A 239 -16.04 6.25 11.75
C ALA A 239 -17.05 5.11 12.02
N ALA A 240 -18.35 5.44 12.06
CA ALA A 240 -19.45 4.51 12.24
C ALA A 240 -20.18 4.12 10.93
N GLN A 241 -19.68 4.52 9.76
CA GLN A 241 -20.43 4.45 8.49
C GLN A 241 -20.92 3.04 8.14
N PHE A 242 -20.18 2.00 8.53
CA PHE A 242 -20.50 0.59 8.27
C PHE A 242 -20.69 -0.25 9.53
N GLN A 243 -21.02 0.35 10.67
CA GLN A 243 -21.24 -0.44 11.89
C GLN A 243 -22.37 -1.45 11.69
N ALA A 244 -22.07 -2.73 11.95
CA ALA A 244 -23.06 -3.79 12.01
C ALA A 244 -24.13 -3.41 13.06
N VAL A 245 -25.40 -3.43 12.64
CA VAL A 245 -26.54 -3.19 13.52
C VAL A 245 -26.43 -4.14 14.72
N LYS A 246 -26.09 -3.61 15.90
CA LYS A 246 -26.18 -4.39 17.15
C LYS A 246 -27.63 -4.82 17.30
N THR A 247 -27.91 -6.10 17.10
CA THR A 247 -29.25 -6.67 17.25
C THR A 247 -29.67 -6.43 18.70
N LYS A 248 -30.61 -5.51 18.94
CA LYS A 248 -31.17 -5.28 20.27
C LYS A 248 -31.80 -6.60 20.74
N LYS A 249 -31.17 -7.29 21.69
CA LYS A 249 -31.79 -8.39 22.43
C LYS A 249 -33.08 -7.84 23.07
N LYS A 250 -34.23 -8.25 22.54
CA LYS A 250 -35.54 -8.01 23.15
C LYS A 250 -35.50 -8.60 24.56
N LYS A 251 -35.54 -7.73 25.58
CA LYS A 251 -35.74 -8.14 26.96
C LYS A 251 -37.14 -8.74 27.04
N LYS A 252 -37.24 -10.06 27.20
CA LYS A 252 -38.52 -10.72 27.50
C LYS A 252 -39.00 -10.15 28.84
N ARG A 253 -40.23 -9.61 28.83
CA ARG A 253 -40.97 -9.23 30.04
C ARG A 253 -41.55 -10.48 30.68
#